data_AF-A0A1X2ABS5-F1
#
_entry.id   AF-A0A1X2ABS5-F1
#
_cell.length_a   1.000
_cell.length_b   1.000
_cell.length_c   1.000
_cell.angle_alpha   90.00
_cell.angle_beta   90.00
_cell.angle_gamma   90.00
#
_symmetry.space_group_name_H-M   'P 1'
#
loop_
_entity.id
_entity.type
_entity.pdbx_description
1 polymer ?
#
loop_
_entity_poly.entity_id
_entity_poly.type
_entity_poly.pdbx_seq_one_letter_code
_entity_poly.pdbx_strand_id
1 'polypeptide(L)'
;MTVNRQARDVTLSAAAVETADHRQADYFRRILVQGRRQIEHRLGEYPKAIAAAEAAGDADGAATIRRMARSEERERQALDAMIENLQRRFPHRARPAAR
;
A
#
# COMPACT_ATOMS: atom_id res chain seq x y z
N MET A 1 -7.14 -49.37 6.61
CA MET A 1 -7.66 -48.01 6.41
C MET A 1 -6.65 -47.21 5.59
N THR A 2 -6.72 -47.31 4.27
CA THR A 2 -5.89 -46.49 3.38
C THR A 2 -6.61 -45.18 3.14
N VAL A 3 -6.15 -44.13 3.81
CA VAL A 3 -6.57 -42.76 3.50
C VAL A 3 -6.06 -42.48 2.09
N ASN A 4 -6.92 -42.69 1.10
CA ASN A 4 -6.70 -42.28 -0.27
C ASN A 4 -6.77 -40.75 -0.29
N ARG A 5 -5.71 -40.13 0.23
CA ARG A 5 -5.42 -38.72 0.03
C ARG A 5 -5.01 -38.63 -1.44
N GLN A 6 -6.01 -38.60 -2.30
CA GLN A 6 -5.91 -37.89 -3.56
C GLN A 6 -5.51 -36.47 -3.18
N ALA A 7 -4.20 -36.25 -3.05
CA ALA A 7 -3.61 -34.99 -3.41
C ALA A 7 -4.06 -34.78 -4.84
N ARG A 8 -5.22 -34.13 -4.98
CA ARG A 8 -5.64 -33.54 -6.23
C ARG A 8 -4.53 -32.56 -6.52
N ASP A 9 -3.60 -33.01 -7.35
CA ASP A 9 -2.70 -32.14 -8.06
C ASP A 9 -3.63 -31.33 -8.98
N VAL A 10 -4.27 -30.30 -8.40
CA VAL A 10 -5.07 -29.35 -9.13
C VAL A 10 -4.03 -28.53 -9.87
N THR A 11 -3.61 -29.05 -11.03
CA THR A 11 -2.81 -28.28 -11.97
C THR A 11 -3.72 -27.16 -12.47
N LEU A 12 -3.71 -26.03 -11.75
CA LEU A 12 -4.43 -24.84 -12.15
C LEU A 12 -3.93 -24.45 -13.54
N SER A 13 -4.85 -24.13 -14.45
CA SER A 13 -4.45 -23.63 -15.76
C SER A 13 -3.67 -22.33 -15.58
N ALA A 14 -2.71 -22.06 -16.47
CA ALA A 14 -1.95 -20.82 -16.45
C ALA A 14 -2.86 -19.57 -16.43
N ALA A 15 -4.00 -19.63 -17.11
CA ALA A 15 -5.02 -18.58 -17.11
C ALA A 15 -5.69 -18.39 -15.73
N ALA A 16 -5.91 -19.47 -14.96
CA ALA A 16 -6.44 -19.38 -13.61
C ALA A 16 -5.42 -18.75 -12.65
N VAL A 17 -4.13 -19.10 -12.79
CA VAL A 17 -3.03 -18.49 -12.03
C VAL A 17 -2.91 -17.00 -12.34
N GLU A 18 -2.88 -16.62 -13.62
CA GLU A 18 -2.82 -15.21 -14.03
C GLU A 18 -4.00 -14.40 -13.49
N THR A 19 -5.20 -14.98 -13.50
CA THR A 19 -6.40 -14.33 -12.93
C THR A 19 -6.27 -14.15 -11.42
N ALA A 20 -5.72 -15.13 -10.70
CA ALA A 20 -5.48 -15.04 -9.27
C ALA A 20 -4.45 -13.95 -8.95
N ASP A 21 -3.35 -13.89 -9.69
CA ASP A 21 -2.30 -12.87 -9.55
C ASP A 21 -2.86 -11.46 -9.77
N HIS A 22 -3.69 -11.25 -10.80
CA HIS A 22 -4.35 -9.96 -11.03
C HIS A 22 -5.27 -9.55 -9.87
N ARG A 23 -6.06 -10.49 -9.34
CA ARG A 23 -6.94 -10.21 -8.18
C ARG A 23 -6.14 -9.86 -6.94
N GLN A 24 -5.03 -10.57 -6.71
CA GLN A 24 -4.14 -10.31 -5.59
C GLN A 24 -3.43 -8.95 -5.74
N ALA A 25 -2.99 -8.59 -6.95
CA ALA A 25 -2.42 -7.29 -7.25
C ALA A 25 -3.42 -6.15 -7.01
N ASP A 26 -4.67 -6.30 -7.45
CA ASP A 26 -5.74 -5.33 -7.20
C ASP A 26 -6.02 -5.16 -5.70
N TYR A 27 -6.02 -6.26 -4.94
CA TYR A 27 -6.17 -6.23 -3.48
C TYR A 27 -5.04 -5.44 -2.82
N PHE A 28 -3.78 -5.76 -3.11
CA PHE A 28 -2.64 -5.03 -2.55
C PHE A 28 -2.63 -3.56 -2.95
N ARG A 29 -2.99 -3.24 -4.20
CA ARG A 29 -3.13 -1.84 -4.63
C ARG A 29 -4.12 -1.06 -3.77
N ARG A 30 -5.27 -1.64 -3.43
CA ARG A 30 -6.25 -0.98 -2.55
C ARG A 30 -5.66 -0.70 -1.17
N ILE A 31 -4.96 -1.67 -0.58
CA ILE A 31 -4.32 -1.50 0.74
C ILE A 31 -3.23 -0.43 0.69
N LEU A 32 -2.35 -0.47 -0.31
CA LEU A 32 -1.25 0.50 -0.43
C LEU A 32 -1.79 1.91 -0.64
N VAL A 33 -2.82 2.08 -1.48
CA VAL A 33 -3.48 3.39 -1.69
C VAL A 33 -4.14 3.89 -0.40
N GLN A 34 -4.77 3.00 0.37
CA GLN A 34 -5.34 3.36 1.66
C GLN A 34 -4.25 3.81 2.66
N GLY A 35 -3.15 3.05 2.77
CA GLY A 35 -2.02 3.40 3.63
C GLY A 35 -1.39 4.73 3.23
N ARG A 36 -1.18 4.96 1.92
CA ARG A 36 -0.69 6.22 1.37
C ARG A 36 -1.56 7.42 1.78
N ARG A 37 -2.89 7.29 1.68
CA ARG A 37 -3.83 8.33 2.11
C ARG A 37 -3.78 8.62 3.60
N GLN A 38 -3.61 7.58 4.43
CA GLN A 38 -3.47 7.75 5.88
C GLN A 38 -2.17 8.50 6.23
N ILE A 39 -1.08 8.21 5.54
CA ILE A 39 0.18 8.95 5.70
C ILE A 39 0.00 10.40 5.25
N GLU A 40 -0.60 10.64 4.08
CA GLU A 40 -0.87 12.00 3.60
C GLU A 40 -1.69 12.83 4.61
N HIS A 41 -2.69 12.22 5.24
CA HIS A 41 -3.45 12.88 6.30
C HIS A 41 -2.56 13.27 7.48
N ARG A 42 -1.72 12.35 8.00
CA ARG A 42 -0.85 12.63 9.14
C ARG A 42 0.21 13.68 8.82
N LEU A 43 0.79 13.61 7.61
CA LEU A 43 1.70 14.64 7.09
C LEU A 43 1.04 16.03 7.04
N GLY A 44 -0.26 16.09 6.71
CA GLY A 44 -1.04 17.33 6.74
C GLY A 44 -1.24 17.94 8.14
N GLU A 45 -1.19 17.13 9.19
CA GLU A 45 -1.38 17.58 10.58
C GLU A 45 -0.06 17.98 11.27
N TYR A 46 1.09 17.45 10.84
CA TYR A 46 2.38 17.77 11.46
C TYR A 46 2.75 19.26 11.47
N PRO A 47 2.52 20.07 10.43
CA PRO A 47 2.84 21.49 10.47
C PRO A 47 2.16 22.22 11.62
N LYS A 48 0.89 21.90 11.89
CA LYS A 48 0.12 22.49 13.00
C LYS A 48 0.70 22.05 14.35
N ALA A 49 1.03 20.76 14.48
CA ALA A 49 1.62 20.22 15.71
C ALA A 49 3.01 20.82 16.00
N ILE A 50 3.83 21.02 14.97
CA ILE A 50 5.13 21.69 15.07
C ILE A 50 4.93 23.14 15.54
N ALA A 51 4.05 23.89 14.88
CA ALA A 51 3.79 25.29 15.25
C ALA A 51 3.28 25.41 16.70
N ALA A 52 2.43 24.47 17.15
CA ALA A 52 1.94 24.43 18.52
C ALA A 52 3.07 24.17 19.54
N ALA A 53 3.96 23.20 19.26
CA ALA A 53 5.11 22.93 20.12
C ALA A 53 6.08 24.12 20.18
N GLU A 54 6.33 24.78 19.05
CA GLU A 54 7.17 25.98 18.99
C GLU A 54 6.57 27.15 19.78
N ALA A 55 5.25 27.38 19.66
CA ALA A 55 4.56 28.41 20.43
C ALA A 55 4.58 28.14 21.94
N ALA A 56 4.65 26.87 22.35
CA ALA A 56 4.80 26.47 23.74
C ALA A 56 6.25 26.51 24.25
N GLY A 57 7.24 26.83 23.38
CA GLY A 57 8.65 26.76 23.71
C GLY A 57 9.21 25.34 23.79
N ASP A 58 8.46 24.34 23.33
CA ASP A 58 8.85 22.92 23.34
C ASP A 58 9.67 22.57 22.08
N ALA A 59 10.95 22.95 22.10
CA ALA A 59 11.88 22.71 21.00
C ALA A 59 12.12 21.20 20.75
N ASP A 60 12.17 20.39 21.81
CA ASP A 60 12.41 18.95 21.72
C ASP A 60 11.19 18.21 21.15
N GLY A 61 9.98 18.60 21.55
CA GLY A 61 8.74 18.14 20.95
C GLY A 61 8.65 18.48 19.47
N ALA A 62 8.96 19.74 19.09
CA ALA A 62 9.00 20.15 17.69
C ALA A 62 10.05 19.36 16.88
N ALA A 63 11.23 19.08 17.44
CA ALA A 63 12.26 18.26 16.79
C ALA A 63 11.81 16.80 16.60
N THR A 64 11.12 16.23 17.60
CA THR A 64 10.55 14.88 17.54
C THR A 64 9.49 14.77 16.45
N ILE A 65 8.56 15.73 16.38
CA ILE A 65 7.51 15.75 15.35
C ILE A 65 8.12 15.85 13.95
N ARG A 66 9.15 16.69 13.75
CA ARG A 66 9.88 16.76 12.46
C ARG A 66 10.53 15.43 12.09
N ARG A 67 11.07 14.69 13.06
CA ARG A 67 11.65 13.36 12.80
C ARG A 67 10.56 12.38 12.37
N MET A 68 9.40 12.40 13.01
CA MET A 68 8.25 11.58 12.63
C MET A 68 7.80 11.91 11.21
N ALA A 69 7.60 13.19 10.89
CA ALA A 69 7.21 13.65 9.55
C ALA A 69 8.18 13.16 8.45
N ARG A 70 9.50 13.23 8.69
CA ARG A 70 10.50 12.69 7.76
C ARG A 70 10.42 11.17 7.59
N SER A 71 10.10 10.43 8.65
CA SER A 71 9.93 8.98 8.58
C SER A 71 8.70 8.62 7.74
N GLU A 72 7.59 9.32 7.97
CA GLU A 72 6.35 9.09 7.23
C GLU A 72 6.47 9.48 5.76
N GLU A 73 7.21 10.55 5.44
CA GLU A 73 7.47 10.92 4.05
C GLU A 73 8.27 9.83 3.32
N ARG A 74 9.24 9.19 3.98
CA ARG A 74 9.96 8.04 3.39
C ARG A 74 9.05 6.83 3.18
N GLU A 75 8.15 6.58 4.12
CA GLU A 75 7.15 5.51 3.99
C GLU A 75 6.20 5.80 2.82
N ARG A 76 5.71 7.04 2.69
CA ARG A 76 4.89 7.48 1.55
C ARG A 76 5.58 7.21 0.21
N GLN A 77 6.84 7.57 0.09
CA GLN A 77 7.65 7.34 -1.12
C GLN A 77 7.82 5.84 -1.41
N ALA A 78 7.99 5.01 -0.38
CA ALA A 78 8.05 3.56 -0.54
C ALA A 78 6.72 2.99 -1.04
N LEU A 79 5.59 3.46 -0.49
CA LEU A 79 4.27 3.05 -0.97
C LEU A 79 4.01 3.49 -2.41
N ASP A 80 4.40 4.71 -2.79
CA ASP A 80 4.31 5.21 -4.16
C ASP A 80 5.04 4.28 -5.14
N ALA A 81 6.28 3.89 -4.81
CA ALA A 81 7.06 2.98 -5.64
C ALA A 81 6.44 1.57 -5.75
N MET A 82 5.87 1.04 -4.66
CA MET A 82 5.18 -0.26 -4.68
C MET A 82 3.91 -0.22 -5.53
N ILE A 83 3.13 0.87 -5.44
CA ILE A 83 1.92 1.08 -6.24
C ILE A 83 2.29 1.14 -7.72
N GLU A 84 3.30 1.91 -8.09
CA GLU A 84 3.77 2.02 -9.48
C GLU A 84 4.25 0.67 -10.02
N ASN A 85 5.01 -0.09 -9.22
CA ASN A 85 5.50 -1.40 -9.61
C ASN A 85 4.35 -2.39 -9.88
N LEU A 86 3.34 -2.41 -8.99
CA LEU A 86 2.15 -3.24 -9.18
C LEU A 86 1.35 -2.81 -10.41
N GLN A 87 1.20 -1.51 -10.67
CA GLN A 87 0.53 -1.01 -11.87
C GLN A 87 1.24 -1.44 -13.16
N ARG A 88 2.57 -1.38 -13.17
CA ARG A 88 3.40 -1.78 -14.32
C ARG A 88 3.34 -3.29 -14.56
N ARG A 89 3.38 -4.11 -13.51
CA ARG A 89 3.36 -5.58 -13.63
C ARG A 89 1.96 -6.15 -13.88
N PHE A 90 0.94 -5.52 -13.30
CA PHE A 90 -0.45 -5.94 -13.40
C PHE A 90 -1.32 -4.75 -13.84
N PRO A 91 -1.24 -4.37 -15.13
CA PRO A 91 -2.08 -3.31 -15.65
C PRO A 91 -3.55 -3.69 -15.45
N HIS A 92 -4.39 -2.70 -15.16
CA HIS A 92 -5.83 -2.95 -15.10
C HIS A 92 -6.27 -3.50 -16.46
N ARG A 93 -6.83 -4.72 -16.47
CA ARG A 93 -7.57 -5.21 -17.63
C ARG A 93 -8.76 -4.27 -17.80
N ALA A 94 -8.63 -3.28 -18.68
CA ALA A 94 -9.77 -2.51 -19.13
C ALA A 94 -10.81 -3.52 -19.61
N ARG A 95 -11.97 -3.55 -18.94
CA ARG A 95 -13.10 -4.35 -19.39
C ARG A 95 -13.34 -3.93 -20.85
N PRO A 96 -13.23 -4.82 -21.84
CA PRO A 96 -13.47 -4.43 -23.22
C PRO A 96 -14.87 -3.83 -23.26
N ALA A 97 -14.98 -2.61 -23.80
CA ALA A 97 -16.25 -1.96 -24.03
C ALA A 97 -17.11 -2.96 -24.81
N ALA A 98 -18.24 -3.37 -24.22
CA ALA A 98 -19.22 -4.18 -24.94
C ALA A 98 -19.61 -3.40 -26.20
N ARG A 99 -19.28 -3.95 -27.36
CA ARG A 99 -19.79 -3.49 -28.65
C ARG A 99 -21.20 -4.04 -28.84
#